data_AF-A0A9P0M1F3-F1
#
_entry.id   AF-A0A9P0M1F3-F1
#
_cell.length_a   1.000
_cell.length_b   1.000
_cell.length_c   1.000
_cell.angle_alpha   90.00
_cell.angle_beta   90.00
_cell.angle_gamma   90.00
#
_symmetry.space_group_name_H-M   'P 1'
#
loop_
_entity.id
_entity.type
_entity.pdbx_description
1 polymer ?
#
loop_
_entity_poly.entity_id
_entity_poly.type
_entity_poly.pdbx_seq_one_letter_code
_entity_poly.pdbx_strand_id
1 'polypeptide(L)' 'MYSEKKHVTIANLNKTLKEKELASISNSSLQRVLPTIGFKYKKDGNRRFLVEQSSIALLRTKFLRSYNDYEKR' A
#
# COMPACT_ATOMS: atom_id res chain seq x y z
N MET A 1 10.22 -4.03 3.78
CA MET A 1 9.39 -4.04 2.53
C MET A 1 9.96 -3.15 1.40
N TYR A 2 10.09 -1.81 1.52
CA TYR A 2 10.90 -1.02 0.58
C TYR A 2 12.41 -1.34 0.69
N SER A 3 12.86 -1.68 1.90
CA SER A 3 14.21 -2.15 2.22
C SER A 3 14.57 -3.53 1.64
N GLU A 4 13.57 -4.34 1.26
CA GLU A 4 13.79 -5.74 0.84
C GLU A 4 13.78 -5.92 -0.69
N LYS A 5 13.53 -4.86 -1.47
CA LYS A 5 13.35 -4.92 -2.95
C LYS A 5 12.36 -5.99 -3.45
N LYS A 6 11.53 -6.57 -2.57
CA LYS A 6 10.55 -7.59 -2.94
C LYS A 6 9.36 -6.95 -3.64
N HIS A 7 9.09 -7.42 -4.85
CA HIS A 7 7.91 -7.02 -5.60
C HIS A 7 6.64 -7.54 -4.92
N VAL A 8 5.78 -6.61 -4.50
CA VAL A 8 4.50 -6.92 -3.87
C VAL A 8 3.46 -7.20 -4.95
N THR A 9 3.40 -8.44 -5.41
CA THR A 9 2.30 -8.92 -6.27
C THR A 9 1.08 -9.25 -5.41
N ILE A 10 -0.11 -9.32 -6.01
CA ILE A 10 -1.34 -9.73 -5.31
C ILE A 10 -1.16 -11.12 -4.68
N ALA A 11 -0.56 -12.06 -5.42
CA ALA A 11 -0.35 -13.42 -4.94
C ALA A 11 0.60 -13.46 -3.72
N ASN A 12 1.71 -12.72 -3.78
CA ASN A 12 2.65 -12.65 -2.66
C ASN A 12 2.02 -11.96 -1.46
N LEU A 13 1.26 -10.88 -1.68
CA LEU A 13 0.54 -10.18 -0.61
C LEU A 13 -0.46 -11.11 0.06
N ASN A 14 -1.28 -11.83 -0.71
CA ASN A 14 -2.24 -12.78 -0.15
C ASN A 14 -1.56 -13.94 0.60
N LYS A 15 -0.45 -14.46 0.07
CA LYS A 15 0.37 -15.48 0.76
C LYS A 15 0.84 -14.96 2.12
N THR A 16 1.41 -13.77 2.16
CA THR A 16 1.87 -13.15 3.42
C THR A 16 0.72 -12.86 4.38
N LEU A 17 -0.45 -12.44 3.89
CA LEU A 17 -1.63 -12.24 4.74
C LEU A 17 -2.10 -13.54 5.40
N LYS A 18 -2.02 -14.66 4.68
CA LYS A 18 -2.33 -15.99 5.23
C LYS A 18 -1.26 -16.48 6.20
N GLU A 19 0.02 -16.34 5.83
CA GLU A 19 1.15 -16.74 6.68
C GLU A 19 1.20 -15.96 8.01
N LYS A 20 0.73 -14.72 8.01
CA LYS A 20 0.61 -13.89 9.21
C LYS A 20 -0.74 -13.99 9.91
N GLU A 21 -1.62 -14.89 9.44
CA GLU A 21 -2.97 -15.09 9.99
C GLU A 21 -3.82 -13.80 10.05
N LEU A 22 -3.52 -12.82 9.18
CA LEU A 22 -4.20 -11.52 9.15
C LEU A 22 -5.52 -11.58 8.38
N ALA A 23 -5.57 -12.38 7.31
CA ALA A 23 -6.77 -12.52 6.50
C ALA A 23 -6.69 -13.78 5.62
N SER A 24 -7.84 -14.44 5.42
CA SER A 24 -8.02 -15.48 4.42
C SER A 24 -8.99 -14.99 3.35
N ILE A 25 -8.45 -14.41 2.28
CA ILE A 25 -9.24 -13.84 1.18
C ILE A 25 -8.75 -14.33 -0.18
N SER A 26 -9.61 -14.25 -1.20
CA SER A 26 -9.21 -14.56 -2.58
C SER A 26 -8.41 -13.40 -3.19
N ASN A 27 -7.62 -13.70 -4.23
CA ASN A 27 -6.87 -12.67 -4.96
C ASN A 27 -7.81 -11.61 -5.59
N SER A 28 -8.97 -12.02 -6.10
CA SER A 28 -9.95 -11.11 -6.70
C SER A 28 -10.64 -10.22 -5.67
N SER A 29 -10.89 -10.74 -4.46
CA SER A 29 -11.39 -9.92 -3.35
C SER A 29 -10.31 -8.94 -2.87
N LEU A 30 -9.07 -9.38 -2.71
CA LEU A 30 -7.95 -8.52 -2.34
C LEU A 30 -7.76 -7.37 -3.36
N GLN A 31 -7.88 -7.67 -4.65
CA GLN A 31 -7.78 -6.66 -5.71
C GLN A 31 -8.88 -5.59 -5.64
N ARG A 32 -10.08 -5.97 -5.18
CA ARG A 32 -11.21 -5.04 -4.98
C ARG A 32 -11.07 -4.23 -3.69
N VAL A 33 -10.51 -4.81 -2.63
CA VAL A 33 -10.33 -4.15 -1.32
C VAL A 33 -9.18 -3.16 -1.33
N LEU A 34 -8.06 -3.44 -2.02
CA LEU A 34 -6.90 -2.54 -2.02
C LEU A 34 -7.25 -1.07 -2.36
N PRO A 35 -8.06 -0.77 -3.38
CA PRO A 35 -8.54 0.59 -3.66
C PRO A 35 -9.38 1.22 -2.55
N THR A 36 -10.18 0.44 -1.83
CA THR A 36 -11.06 0.98 -0.77
C THR A 36 -10.27 1.42 0.45
N ILE A 37 -9.13 0.77 0.71
CA ILE A 37 -8.18 1.14 1.78
C ILE A 37 -7.07 2.08 1.30
N GLY A 38 -7.21 2.68 0.12
CA GLY A 38 -6.32 3.73 -0.33
C GLY A 38 -5.05 3.26 -1.05
N PHE A 39 -5.01 2.02 -1.57
CA PHE A 39 -3.90 1.50 -2.37
C PHE A 39 -4.29 1.25 -3.83
N LYS A 40 -3.31 1.30 -4.75
CA LYS A 40 -3.50 0.97 -6.16
C LYS A 40 -2.25 0.30 -6.72
N TYR A 41 -2.43 -0.53 -7.75
CA TYR A 41 -1.31 -1.02 -8.54
C TYR A 41 -0.93 0.01 -9.61
N LYS A 42 0.34 0.40 -9.65
CA LYS A 42 0.91 1.21 -10.74
C LYS A 42 1.77 0.31 -11.62
N LYS A 43 1.69 0.53 -12.94
CA LYS A 43 2.53 -0.16 -13.93
C LYS A 43 3.87 0.58 -14.06
N ASP A 44 4.96 -0.17 -14.09
CA ASP A 44 6.31 0.30 -14.41
C ASP A 44 6.96 -0.74 -15.34
N GLY A 45 7.05 -0.39 -16.62
CA GLY A 45 7.39 -1.32 -17.70
C GLY A 45 6.47 -2.55 -17.73
N ASN A 46 7.07 -3.74 -17.69
CA ASN A 46 6.36 -5.02 -17.64
C ASN A 46 5.93 -5.44 -16.23
N ARG A 47 6.14 -4.59 -15.22
CA ARG A 47 5.88 -4.90 -13.81
C ARG A 47 4.76 -4.04 -13.24
N ARG A 48 4.15 -4.52 -12.14
CA ARG A 48 3.20 -3.77 -11.33
C ARG A 48 3.67 -3.75 -9.89
N PHE A 49 3.51 -2.60 -9.24
CA PHE A 49 3.88 -2.39 -7.85
C PHE A 49 2.72 -1.71 -7.12
N LEU A 50 2.54 -2.10 -5.86
CA LEU A 50 1.50 -1.55 -5.00
C LEU A 50 1.97 -0.19 -4.46
N VAL A 51 1.14 0.83 -4.60
CA VAL A 51 1.40 2.19 -4.12
C VAL A 51 0.18 2.77 -3.44
N GLU A 52 0.38 3.73 -2.55
CA GLU A 52 -0.71 4.55 -2.03
C GLU A 52 -1.41 5.31 -3.18
N GLN A 53 -2.70 5.54 -3.02
CA GLN A 53 -3.42 6.48 -3.87
C GLN A 53 -2.87 7.89 -3.69
N SER A 54 -2.84 8.64 -4.78
CA SER A 54 -2.28 9.99 -4.80
C SER A 54 -3.00 10.94 -3.83
N SER A 55 -4.31 10.76 -3.64
CA SER A 55 -5.13 11.47 -2.65
C SER A 55 -4.66 11.19 -1.22
N ILE A 56 -4.47 9.92 -0.87
CA ILE A 56 -4.03 9.48 0.46
C ILE A 56 -2.58 9.93 0.72
N ALA A 57 -1.69 9.76 -0.25
CA ALA A 57 -0.31 10.20 -0.14
C ALA A 57 -0.21 11.73 0.08
N LEU A 58 -1.05 12.51 -0.60
CA LEU A 58 -1.13 13.96 -0.40
C LEU A 58 -1.63 14.31 1.01
N LEU A 59 -2.70 13.66 1.48
CA LEU A 59 -3.23 13.87 2.83
C LEU A 59 -2.19 13.54 3.90
N ARG A 60 -1.51 12.40 3.78
CA ARG A 60 -0.41 11.99 4.66
C ARG A 60 0.71 13.03 4.67
N THR A 61 1.11 13.51 3.50
CA THR A 61 2.16 14.53 3.37
C THR A 61 1.76 15.85 4.02
N LYS A 62 0.52 16.30 3.80
CA LYS A 62 0.00 17.52 4.43
C LYS A 62 -0.01 17.41 5.95
N PHE A 63 -0.54 16.31 6.47
CA PHE A 63 -0.57 16.03 7.90
C PHE A 63 0.84 16.05 8.53
N LEU A 64 1.79 15.33 7.93
CA LEU A 64 3.16 15.26 8.44
C LEU A 64 3.85 16.63 8.44
N ARG A 65 3.59 17.46 7.42
CA ARG A 65 4.10 18.84 7.39
C ARG A 65 3.51 19.67 8.53
N SER A 66 2.19 19.67 8.68
CA SER A 66 1.54 20.43 9.76
C SER A 66 1.99 19.95 11.15
N TYR A 67 2.22 18.65 11.32
CA TYR A 67 2.69 18.10 12.59
C TYR A 67 4.13 18.52 12.89
N ASN A 68 5.04 18.47 11.91
CA ASN A 68 6.40 18.98 12.08
C ASN A 68 6.44 20.48 12.38
N ASP A 69 5.56 21.26 11.75
CA ASP A 69 5.45 22.71 12.02
C ASP A 69 4.89 22.98 13.42
N TYR A 70 4.05 22.08 13.95
CA TYR A 70 3.56 22.13 15.33
C TYR A 70 4.65 21.78 16.35
N GLU A 71 5.41 20.70 16.14
CA GLU A 71 6.49 20.26 17.05
C GLU A 71 7.67 21.26 17.12
N LYS A 72 7.82 22.12 16.11
CA LYS A 72 8.88 23.14 16.06
C LYS A 72 8.49 24.46 16.74
N ARG A 73 7.25 24.62 17.19
CA ARG A 73 6.76 25.79 17.91
C ARG A 73 6.85 25.58 19.41
#